data_AF-A0A844HP37-F1
#
_entry.id   AF-A0A844HP37-F1
#
_cell.length_a   1.000
_cell.length_b   1.000
_cell.length_c   1.000
_cell.angle_alpha   90.00
_cell.angle_beta   90.00
_cell.angle_gamma   90.00
#
_symmetry.space_group_name_H-M   'P 1'
#
loop_
_entity.id
_entity.type
_entity.pdbx_description
1 polymer ?
#
loop_
_entity_poly.entity_id
_entity_poly.type
_entity_poly.pdbx_seq_one_letter_code
_entity_poly.pdbx_strand_id
1 'polypeptide(L)'
;MTQKSQLTEKICTALRGCNGEISWGAIEIAAGRPLAEIRAAIRTARTCLERDEGIVFTTVMKIGLRRLSDSEKIASTAEHSRKIHRTAGAGIARLAAVSDMARLSNADQMTATLRQTVFTAVRRETSNDKQAEA
;
A
#
# COMPACT_ATOMS: atom_id res chain seq x y z
N MET A 1 -8.50 16.95 12.86
CA MET A 1 -7.83 15.68 13.24
C MET A 1 -8.89 14.73 13.77
N THR A 2 -9.07 13.56 13.16
CA THR A 2 -10.02 12.54 13.66
C THR A 2 -9.52 12.02 15.00
N GLN A 3 -10.36 12.04 16.04
CA GLN A 3 -10.00 11.55 17.37
C GLN A 3 -9.65 10.05 17.27
N LYS A 4 -8.40 9.69 17.60
CA LYS A 4 -7.93 8.31 17.53
C LYS A 4 -8.56 7.53 18.69
N SER A 5 -8.88 6.26 18.47
CA SER A 5 -9.31 5.41 19.58
C SER A 5 -8.13 5.19 20.54
N GLN A 6 -8.40 5.13 21.84
CA GLN A 6 -7.37 4.92 22.87
C GLN A 6 -6.53 3.67 22.60
N LEU A 7 -7.14 2.61 22.04
CA LEU A 7 -6.44 1.40 21.62
C LEU A 7 -5.41 1.67 20.52
N THR A 8 -5.79 2.45 19.49
CA THR A 8 -4.89 2.81 18.40
C THR A 8 -3.73 3.66 18.92
N GLU A 9 -3.98 4.57 19.85
CA GLU A 9 -2.94 5.39 20.46
C GLU A 9 -1.93 4.57 21.27
N LYS A 10 -2.39 3.61 22.07
CA LYS A 10 -1.50 2.67 22.78
C LYS A 10 -0.58 1.92 21.83
N ILE A 11 -1.13 1.40 20.73
CA ILE A 11 -0.34 0.70 19.70
C ILE A 11 0.62 1.66 19.02
N CYS A 12 0.21 2.88 18.66
CA CYS A 12 1.11 3.89 18.10
C CYS A 12 2.30 4.17 19.02
N THR A 13 2.06 4.33 20.33
CA THR A 13 3.12 4.57 21.31
C THR A 13 4.10 3.39 21.39
N ALA A 14 3.61 2.16 21.41
CA ALA A 14 4.45 0.97 21.41
C ALA A 14 5.30 0.85 20.14
N LEU A 15 4.69 1.09 18.97
CA LEU A 15 5.40 1.06 17.69
C LEU A 15 6.43 2.19 17.58
N ARG A 16 6.12 3.40 18.06
CA ARG A 16 7.04 4.55 18.02
C ARG A 16 8.31 4.30 18.83
N GLY A 17 8.19 3.65 19.98
CA GLY A 17 9.32 3.31 20.85
C GLY A 17 10.20 2.16 20.31
N CYS A 18 9.79 1.49 19.24
CA CYS A 18 10.56 0.38 18.67
C CYS A 18 11.65 0.89 17.71
N ASN A 19 12.92 0.60 18.05
CA ASN A 19 14.07 0.78 17.18
C ASN A 19 14.48 -0.55 16.53
N GLY A 20 13.61 -1.07 15.65
CA GLY A 20 13.86 -2.30 14.91
C GLY A 20 12.60 -3.15 14.76
N GLU A 21 12.61 -4.33 15.38
CA GLU A 21 11.51 -5.28 15.37
C GLU A 21 10.70 -5.22 16.68
N ILE A 22 9.38 -5.36 16.55
CA ILE A 22 8.45 -5.53 17.67
C ILE A 22 7.61 -6.78 17.42
N SER A 23 7.63 -7.70 18.39
CA SER A 23 6.92 -8.97 18.27
C SER A 23 5.41 -8.81 18.39
N TRP A 24 4.65 -9.77 17.86
CA TRP A 24 3.19 -9.79 18.05
C TRP A 24 2.80 -9.80 19.52
N GLY A 25 3.51 -10.57 20.37
CA GLY A 25 3.26 -10.61 21.81
C GLY A 25 3.50 -9.25 22.50
N ALA A 26 4.54 -8.50 22.10
CA ALA A 26 4.76 -7.16 22.62
C ALA A 26 3.63 -6.19 22.24
N ILE A 27 3.07 -6.33 21.03
CA ILE A 27 1.91 -5.54 20.59
C ILE A 27 0.66 -5.91 21.39
N GLU A 28 0.40 -7.21 21.63
CA GLU A 28 -0.72 -7.67 22.46
C GLU A 28 -0.62 -7.15 23.90
N ILE A 29 0.57 -7.18 24.50
CA ILE A 29 0.85 -6.64 25.84
C ILE A 29 0.55 -5.13 25.87
N ALA A 30 1.05 -4.37 24.89
CA ALA A 30 0.80 -2.93 24.83
C ALA A 30 -0.68 -2.58 24.63
N ALA A 31 -1.39 -3.38 23.84
CA ALA A 31 -2.81 -3.21 23.58
C ALA A 31 -3.70 -3.69 24.74
N GLY A 32 -3.19 -4.62 25.57
CA GLY A 32 -3.95 -5.32 26.60
C GLY A 32 -5.05 -6.23 26.05
N ARG A 33 -4.89 -6.71 24.80
CA ARG A 33 -5.89 -7.48 24.06
C ARG A 33 -5.22 -8.48 23.11
N PRO A 34 -5.86 -9.62 22.82
CA PRO A 34 -5.32 -10.62 21.89
C PRO A 34 -5.29 -10.10 20.45
N LEU A 35 -4.35 -10.64 19.66
CA LEU A 35 -4.03 -10.19 18.30
C LEU A 35 -5.26 -10.21 17.39
N ALA A 36 -6.14 -11.19 17.57
CA ALA A 36 -7.38 -11.34 16.79
C ALA A 36 -8.29 -10.10 16.88
N GLU A 37 -8.32 -9.43 18.03
CA GLU A 37 -9.18 -8.26 18.26
C GLU A 37 -8.54 -6.94 17.83
N ILE A 38 -7.21 -6.90 17.70
CA ILE A 38 -6.47 -5.66 17.48
C ILE A 38 -5.92 -5.50 16.06
N ARG A 39 -6.18 -6.45 15.15
CA ARG A 39 -5.67 -6.40 13.76
C ARG A 39 -6.03 -5.09 13.04
N ALA A 40 -7.27 -4.65 13.18
CA ALA A 40 -7.73 -3.39 12.58
C ALA A 40 -7.01 -2.18 13.20
N ALA A 41 -6.83 -2.17 14.51
CA ALA A 41 -6.13 -1.10 15.22
C ALA A 41 -4.63 -1.06 14.86
N ILE A 42 -3.97 -2.20 14.68
CA ILE A 42 -2.59 -2.29 14.20
C ILE A 42 -2.46 -1.66 12.81
N ARG A 43 -3.37 -2.00 11.88
CA ARG A 43 -3.38 -1.42 10.53
C ARG A 43 -3.53 0.10 10.60
N THR A 44 -4.49 0.60 11.37
CA THR A 44 -4.71 2.04 11.54
C THR A 44 -3.51 2.72 12.17
N ALA A 45 -2.92 2.14 13.22
CA ALA A 45 -1.73 2.68 13.88
C ALA A 45 -0.55 2.83 12.90
N ARG A 46 -0.29 1.80 12.09
CA ARG A 46 0.74 1.86 11.03
C ARG A 46 0.47 2.99 10.04
N THR A 47 -0.75 3.11 9.52
CA THR A 47 -1.11 4.20 8.61
C THR A 47 -0.97 5.58 9.26
N CYS A 48 -1.33 5.72 10.54
CA CYS A 48 -1.14 6.97 11.26
C CYS A 48 0.34 7.34 11.39
N LEU A 49 1.19 6.39 11.78
CA LEU A 49 2.64 6.64 11.94
C LEU A 49 3.32 6.93 10.61
N GLU A 50 2.92 6.26 9.53
CA GLU A 50 3.42 6.52 8.19
C GLU A 50 3.06 7.94 7.72
N ARG A 51 1.79 8.34 7.88
CA ARG A 51 1.30 9.65 7.45
C ARG A 51 1.81 10.80 8.33
N ASP A 52 1.75 10.65 9.64
CA ASP A 52 1.99 11.73 10.61
C ASP A 52 3.49 11.87 10.95
N GLU A 53 4.26 10.77 10.91
CA GLU A 53 5.64 10.72 11.42
C GLU A 53 6.65 10.14 10.40
N GLY A 54 6.21 9.70 9.22
CA GLY A 54 7.09 9.09 8.20
C GLY A 54 7.69 7.73 8.62
N ILE A 55 7.12 7.08 9.65
CA ILE A 55 7.58 5.80 10.17
C ILE A 55 6.85 4.67 9.45
N VAL A 56 7.60 3.89 8.68
CA VAL A 56 7.07 2.77 7.90
C VAL A 56 7.43 1.44 8.55
N PHE A 57 6.47 0.54 8.66
CA PHE A 57 6.67 -0.82 9.14
C PHE A 57 6.37 -1.83 8.04
N THR A 58 7.18 -2.87 7.97
CA THR A 58 6.87 -4.10 7.22
C THR A 58 6.51 -5.24 8.18
N THR A 59 5.82 -6.25 7.65
CA THR A 59 5.48 -7.45 8.42
C THR A 59 6.61 -8.47 8.29
N VAL A 60 7.09 -8.97 9.43
CA VAL A 60 8.02 -10.10 9.48
C VAL A 60 7.23 -11.35 9.87
N MET A 61 7.24 -12.35 9.00
CA MET A 61 6.40 -13.54 9.14
C MET A 61 6.65 -14.23 10.49
N LYS A 62 5.57 -14.55 11.21
CA LYS A 62 5.56 -15.19 12.55
C LYS A 62 6.27 -14.42 13.68
N ILE A 63 6.96 -13.32 13.38
CA ILE A 63 7.70 -12.54 14.37
C ILE A 63 6.87 -11.34 14.80
N GLY A 64 6.53 -10.45 13.87
CA GLY A 64 5.93 -9.17 14.23
C GLY A 64 6.01 -8.12 13.12
N LEU A 65 6.31 -6.90 13.55
CA LEU A 65 6.52 -5.76 12.66
C LEU A 65 7.96 -5.27 12.77
N ARG A 66 8.52 -4.82 11.66
CA ARG A 66 9.86 -4.23 11.60
C ARG A 66 9.81 -2.85 10.99
N ARG A 67 10.44 -1.88 11.65
CA ARG A 67 10.63 -0.53 11.13
C ARG A 67 11.59 -0.57 9.95
N LEU A 68 11.22 0.09 8.86
CA LEU A 68 12.05 0.19 7.66
C LEU A 68 13.00 1.39 7.75
N SER A 69 14.25 1.17 7.37
CA SER A 69 15.19 2.24 7.04
C SER A 69 14.79 2.95 5.74
N ASP A 70 15.35 4.11 5.46
CA ASP A 70 14.99 4.86 4.23
C ASP A 70 15.34 4.11 2.95
N SER A 71 16.46 3.39 2.93
CA SER A 71 16.82 2.50 1.81
C SER A 71 15.79 1.38 1.60
N GLU A 72 15.28 0.80 2.68
CA GLU A 72 14.26 -0.24 2.61
C GLU A 72 12.88 0.30 2.27
N LYS A 73 12.56 1.54 2.66
CA LYS A 73 11.34 2.23 2.20
C LYS A 73 11.36 2.35 0.68
N ILE A 74 12.49 2.77 0.10
CA ILE A 74 12.66 2.84 -1.36
C ILE A 74 12.48 1.44 -1.97
N ALA A 75 13.18 0.43 -1.48
CA ALA A 75 13.04 -0.94 -1.97
C ALA A 75 11.59 -1.48 -1.86
N SER A 76 10.86 -1.09 -0.81
CA SER A 76 9.47 -1.51 -0.63
C SER A 76 8.53 -0.95 -1.70
N THR A 77 8.89 0.15 -2.36
CA THR A 77 8.10 0.72 -3.46
C THR A 77 8.06 -0.18 -4.69
N ALA A 78 9.06 -1.05 -4.89
CA ALA A 78 9.08 -2.00 -6.00
C ALA A 78 7.88 -2.98 -5.99
N GLU A 79 7.35 -3.34 -4.81
CA GLU A 79 6.12 -4.14 -4.73
C GLU A 79 4.90 -3.33 -5.20
N HIS A 80 4.85 -2.04 -4.88
CA HIS A 80 3.80 -1.13 -5.33
C HIS A 80 3.88 -0.92 -6.84
N SER A 81 5.07 -0.68 -7.42
CA SER A 81 5.26 -0.60 -8.88
C SER A 81 4.73 -1.86 -9.58
N ARG A 82 5.04 -3.06 -9.05
CA ARG A 82 4.51 -4.33 -9.59
C ARG A 82 2.98 -4.42 -9.52
N LYS A 83 2.36 -3.96 -8.42
CA LYS A 83 0.89 -3.91 -8.30
C LYS A 83 0.29 -2.92 -9.30
N ILE A 84 0.86 -1.72 -9.42
CA ILE A 84 0.43 -0.68 -10.36
C ILE A 84 0.51 -1.21 -11.80
N HIS A 85 1.63 -1.81 -12.18
CA HIS A 85 1.81 -2.43 -13.50
C HIS A 85 0.71 -3.46 -13.81
N ARG A 86 0.43 -4.38 -12.87
CA ARG A 86 -0.64 -5.39 -13.05
C ARG A 86 -2.01 -4.76 -13.19
N THR A 87 -2.34 -3.77 -12.35
CA THR A 87 -3.62 -3.06 -12.40
C THR A 87 -3.80 -2.30 -13.71
N ALA A 88 -2.75 -1.62 -14.18
CA ALA A 88 -2.76 -0.93 -15.47
C ALA A 88 -2.95 -1.91 -16.64
N GLY A 89 -2.26 -3.05 -16.62
CA GLY A 89 -2.46 -4.13 -17.59
C GLY A 89 -3.90 -4.66 -17.62
N ALA A 90 -4.50 -4.90 -16.46
CA ALA A 90 -5.90 -5.30 -16.36
C ALA A 90 -6.86 -4.22 -16.90
N GLY A 91 -6.56 -2.93 -16.68
CA GLY A 91 -7.32 -1.80 -17.22
C GLY A 91 -7.30 -1.77 -18.76
N ILE A 92 -6.12 -1.95 -19.37
CA ILE A 92 -5.97 -2.04 -20.83
C ILE A 92 -6.78 -3.22 -21.39
N ALA A 93 -6.67 -4.41 -20.77
CA ALA A 93 -7.40 -5.59 -21.23
C ALA A 93 -8.92 -5.40 -21.18
N ARG A 94 -9.44 -4.72 -20.15
CA ARG A 94 -10.87 -4.39 -20.05
C ARG A 94 -11.32 -3.41 -21.14
N LEU A 95 -10.52 -2.40 -21.46
CA LEU A 95 -10.84 -1.45 -22.53
C LEU A 95 -10.78 -2.13 -23.91
N ALA A 96 -9.84 -3.04 -24.12
CA ALA A 96 -9.74 -3.83 -25.35
C ALA A 96 -10.92 -4.81 -25.55
N ALA A 97 -11.62 -5.17 -24.47
CA ALA A 97 -12.80 -6.04 -24.54
C ALA A 97 -14.10 -5.29 -24.92
N VAL A 98 -14.05 -3.97 -25.13
CA VAL A 98 -15.20 -3.22 -25.63
C VAL A 98 -15.46 -3.60 -27.09
N SER A 99 -16.54 -4.33 -27.34
CA SER A 99 -16.82 -4.95 -28.64
C SER A 99 -17.04 -3.98 -29.79
N ASP A 100 -17.66 -2.82 -29.52
CA ASP A 100 -17.95 -1.81 -30.53
C ASP A 100 -17.83 -0.40 -29.94
N MET A 101 -16.62 0.16 -30.04
CA MET A 101 -16.31 1.50 -29.56
C MET A 101 -17.08 2.57 -30.33
N ALA A 102 -17.36 2.35 -31.62
CA ALA A 102 -17.95 3.35 -32.50
C ALA A 102 -19.44 3.62 -32.18
N ARG A 103 -20.10 2.65 -31.54
CA ARG A 103 -21.48 2.78 -31.07
C ARG A 103 -21.63 3.50 -29.74
N LEU A 104 -20.53 3.77 -29.03
CA LEU A 104 -20.58 4.51 -27.78
C LEU A 104 -20.82 6.01 -28.03
N SER A 105 -21.28 6.73 -27.00
CA SER A 105 -21.37 8.18 -27.06
C SER A 105 -19.97 8.79 -27.25
N ASN A 106 -19.87 9.97 -27.88
CA ASN A 106 -18.58 10.66 -28.04
C ASN A 106 -17.86 10.88 -26.69
N ALA A 107 -18.62 11.13 -25.61
CA ALA A 107 -18.07 11.29 -24.27
C ALA A 107 -17.45 9.99 -23.73
N ASP A 108 -18.09 8.85 -23.97
CA ASP A 108 -17.58 7.54 -23.54
C ASP A 108 -16.37 7.10 -24.37
N GLN A 109 -16.39 7.35 -25.69
CA GLN A 109 -15.24 7.10 -26.57
C GLN A 109 -14.02 7.91 -26.13
N MET A 110 -14.20 9.19 -25.84
CA MET A 110 -13.14 10.06 -25.33
C MET A 110 -12.61 9.55 -23.99
N THR A 111 -13.51 9.18 -23.07
CA THR A 111 -13.15 8.65 -21.75
C THR A 111 -12.36 7.34 -21.85
N ALA A 112 -12.78 6.42 -22.72
CA ALA A 112 -12.08 5.16 -22.98
C ALA A 112 -10.67 5.41 -23.53
N THR A 113 -10.55 6.32 -24.51
CA THR A 113 -9.27 6.70 -25.11
C THR A 113 -8.31 7.31 -24.08
N LEU A 114 -8.79 8.27 -23.28
CA LEU A 114 -7.98 8.89 -22.22
C LEU A 114 -7.49 7.86 -21.21
N ARG A 115 -8.38 6.97 -20.74
CA ARG A 115 -8.02 5.91 -19.80
C ARG A 115 -7.02 4.92 -20.40
N GLN A 116 -7.17 4.56 -21.67
CA GLN A 116 -6.23 3.68 -22.36
C GLN A 116 -4.84 4.30 -22.44
N THR A 117 -4.75 5.58 -22.79
CA THR A 117 -3.48 6.32 -22.84
C THR A 117 -2.82 6.35 -21.46
N VAL A 118 -3.57 6.69 -20.40
CA VAL A 118 -3.05 6.72 -19.03
C VAL A 118 -2.54 5.35 -18.60
N PHE A 119 -3.33 4.29 -18.76
CA PHE A 119 -2.90 2.94 -18.37
C PHE A 119 -1.69 2.46 -19.16
N THR A 120 -1.60 2.80 -20.45
CA THR A 120 -0.46 2.43 -21.29
C THR A 120 0.81 3.15 -20.82
N ALA A 121 0.74 4.45 -20.55
CA ALA A 121 1.85 5.23 -20.02
C ALA A 121 2.33 4.70 -18.67
N VAL A 122 1.40 4.50 -17.71
CA VAL A 122 1.70 3.95 -16.38
C VAL A 122 2.35 2.57 -16.48
N ARG A 123 1.84 1.70 -17.34
CA ARG A 123 2.37 0.35 -17.52
C ARG A 123 3.79 0.37 -18.10
N ARG A 124 4.06 1.26 -19.06
CA ARG A 124 5.39 1.43 -19.64
C ARG A 124 6.39 1.90 -18.59
N GLU A 125 6.04 2.92 -17.82
CA GLU A 125 6.95 3.50 -16.82
C GLU A 125 7.29 2.48 -15.73
N THR A 126 6.27 1.84 -15.16
CA THR A 126 6.46 0.80 -14.12
C THR A 126 7.12 -0.49 -14.61
N SER A 127 7.33 -0.65 -15.93
CA SER A 127 8.10 -1.75 -16.49
C SER A 127 9.60 -1.46 -16.57
N ASN A 128 9.98 -0.18 -16.70
CA ASN A 128 11.38 0.26 -16.72
C ASN A 128 12.05 0.12 -15.35
N ASP A 129 11.29 0.24 -14.26
CA ASP A 129 11.76 -0.02 -12.88
C ASP A 129 12.41 -1.41 -12.75
N LYS A 130 11.95 -2.40 -13.54
CA LYS A 130 12.53 -3.76 -13.53
C LYS A 130 13.90 -3.87 -14.19
N GLN A 131 14.25 -2.94 -15.08
CA GLN A 131 15.52 -2.96 -15.80
C GLN A 131 16.64 -2.24 -15.04
N ALA A 132 16.30 -1.38 -14.07
CA ALA A 132 17.27 -0.68 -13.24
C ALA A 132 17.78 -1.52 -12.04
N GLU A 133 17.12 -2.64 -11.73
CA GLU A 133 17.49 -3.57 -10.64
C GLU A 133 18.35 -4.77 -11.11
N ALA A 134 18.66 -4.86 -12.41
CA ALA A 134 19.45 -5.94 -13.03
C ALA A 134 20.85 -5.45 -13.42
#